data_AF-A0AAU9RDM9-F1
#
_entry.id   AF-A0AAU9RDM9-F1
#
_cell.length_a   1.000
_cell.length_b   1.000
_cell.length_c   1.000
_cell.angle_alpha   90.00
_cell.angle_beta   90.00
_cell.angle_gamma   90.00
#
_symmetry.space_group_name_H-M   'P 1'
#
loop_
_entity.id
_entity.type
_entity.pdbx_description
1 polymer ?
#
loop_
_entity_poly.entity_id
_entity_poly.type
_entity_poly.pdbx_seq_one_letter_code
_entity_poly.pdbx_strand_id
1 'polypeptide(L)'
;MKKAELIFIPLPETGHLLSTIEFGKRLMNLDPRISMITILSMKLPYAPHADASLASLTASEPGIRLISLPEIQDPPPIKLLDTSSETYILDFVDKNIPFLRKTIRDLVDSNHVVGLILDFFCVGLIDIGREVNLPSYIFMTSNFGFLGFLQYLPERNRLNSLEFNESSSKEELPIPAFVNRVPAKVEPYAAEHFTRGRDYPHVYPVGPVLNLTGRTNPGLASAQYEEMMKWLDGQPDSSVLFLCFGSMGVFSAPQIQQIAHALERVGFRFIWAIRTNMAGDGDPHEPLPEGLVHRTMGRGIVCREYGVPIATWPMYAEQQLNAFEMVKELGLAVEIRLHHVADGDRITLEIVSADEIATAVRSLMDGDNPIRKKVKEISVVARKAVGDGGSSMAATGDFIRDIFLMIS
;
A
#
# COMPACT_ATOMS: atom_id res chain seq x y z
N MET A 1 20.59 30.87 -2.55
CA MET A 1 19.11 30.71 -2.58
C MET A 1 18.64 30.36 -1.18
N LYS A 2 17.44 30.82 -0.77
CA LYS A 2 16.83 30.40 0.49
C LYS A 2 16.51 28.92 0.37
N LYS A 3 16.97 28.13 1.33
CA LYS A 3 16.70 26.69 1.43
C LYS A 3 15.21 26.48 1.68
N ALA A 4 14.57 25.64 0.88
CA ALA A 4 13.13 25.40 0.90
C ALA A 4 12.79 24.15 1.74
N GLU A 5 11.60 24.18 2.32
CA GLU A 5 11.04 23.10 3.14
C GLU A 5 9.68 22.67 2.60
N LEU A 6 9.43 21.36 2.53
CA LEU A 6 8.11 20.80 2.25
C LEU A 6 7.55 20.15 3.51
N ILE A 7 6.26 20.32 3.76
CA ILE A 7 5.55 19.64 4.85
C ILE A 7 4.78 18.47 4.27
N PHE A 8 5.04 17.27 4.78
CA PHE A 8 4.37 16.03 4.40
C PHE A 8 3.43 15.60 5.53
N ILE A 9 2.19 15.25 5.17
CA ILE A 9 1.17 14.76 6.11
C ILE A 9 0.65 13.41 5.58
N PRO A 10 1.38 12.31 5.86
CA PRO A 10 0.96 10.96 5.49
C PRO A 10 -0.11 10.40 6.44
N LEU A 11 -0.86 9.39 6.01
CA LEU A 11 -1.52 8.50 6.97
C LEU A 11 -0.44 7.70 7.72
N PRO A 12 -0.49 7.57 9.06
CA PRO A 12 0.58 6.95 9.84
C PRO A 12 0.43 5.42 9.86
N GLU A 13 0.38 4.83 8.66
CA GLU A 13 0.42 3.40 8.42
C GLU A 13 1.64 3.04 7.55
N THR A 14 2.20 1.84 7.74
CA THR A 14 3.49 1.44 7.12
C THR A 14 3.49 1.61 5.59
N GLY A 15 2.39 1.26 4.90
CA GLY A 15 2.28 1.40 3.44
C GLY A 15 2.33 2.85 2.94
N HIS A 16 1.84 3.78 3.76
CA HIS A 16 1.80 5.21 3.45
C HIS A 16 3.11 5.92 3.85
N LEU A 17 3.66 5.56 5.02
CA LEU A 17 4.86 6.19 5.57
C LEU A 17 6.12 5.91 4.74
N LEU A 18 6.35 4.67 4.33
CA LEU A 18 7.57 4.29 3.60
C LEU A 18 7.67 5.00 2.25
N SER A 19 6.58 4.99 1.47
CA SER A 19 6.52 5.66 0.17
C SER A 19 6.68 7.17 0.30
N THR A 20 6.08 7.77 1.34
CA THR A 20 6.21 9.20 1.70
C THR A 20 7.67 9.59 1.97
N ILE A 21 8.37 8.83 2.81
CA ILE A 21 9.77 9.08 3.16
C ILE A 21 10.67 8.98 1.92
N GLU A 22 10.52 7.90 1.14
CA GLU A 22 11.32 7.69 -0.07
C GLU A 22 11.04 8.73 -1.15
N PHE A 23 9.80 9.22 -1.25
CA PHE A 23 9.48 10.34 -2.13
C PHE A 23 10.17 11.63 -1.65
N GLY A 24 10.12 11.93 -0.35
CA GLY A 24 10.84 13.07 0.24
C GLY A 24 12.34 13.04 -0.05
N LYS A 25 13.00 11.88 0.12
CA LYS A 25 14.41 11.67 -0.24
C LYS A 25 14.66 11.95 -1.71
N ARG A 26 13.79 11.44 -2.60
CA ARG A 26 13.90 11.66 -4.04
C ARG A 26 13.83 13.13 -4.40
N LEU A 27 12.91 13.89 -3.80
CA LEU A 27 12.80 15.35 -4.06
C LEU A 27 14.09 16.08 -3.68
N MET A 28 14.64 15.81 -2.50
CA MET A 28 15.88 16.43 -2.04
C MET A 28 17.10 16.03 -2.89
N ASN A 29 17.15 14.78 -3.35
CA ASN A 29 18.24 14.29 -4.21
C ASN A 29 18.17 14.91 -5.61
N LEU A 30 16.97 15.15 -6.13
CA LEU A 30 16.77 15.74 -7.45
C LEU A 30 17.00 17.25 -7.47
N ASP A 31 16.64 17.96 -6.39
CA ASP A 31 16.77 19.41 -6.34
C ASP A 31 17.30 19.90 -4.99
N PRO A 32 18.55 20.41 -4.94
CA PRO A 32 19.18 20.86 -3.69
C PRO A 32 18.56 22.12 -3.10
N ARG A 33 17.62 22.78 -3.81
CA ARG A 33 16.82 23.87 -3.23
C ARG A 33 15.90 23.34 -2.14
N ILE A 34 15.41 22.10 -2.27
CA ILE A 34 14.63 21.41 -1.24
C ILE A 34 15.63 20.78 -0.27
N SER A 35 15.77 21.37 0.92
CA SER A 35 16.78 20.92 1.88
C SER A 35 16.20 20.29 3.14
N MET A 36 14.88 20.36 3.30
CA MET A 36 14.17 19.82 4.45
C MET A 36 12.81 19.29 4.04
N ILE A 37 12.50 18.09 4.51
CA ILE A 37 11.15 17.51 4.49
C ILE A 37 10.70 17.40 5.95
N THR A 38 9.61 18.07 6.32
CA THR A 38 9.02 17.90 7.66
C THR A 38 7.80 17.00 7.57
N ILE A 39 7.83 15.85 8.23
CA ILE A 39 6.72 14.91 8.32
C ILE A 39 5.95 15.19 9.61
N LEU A 40 4.65 15.48 9.48
CA LEU A 40 3.73 15.59 10.63
C LEU A 40 3.08 14.23 10.89
N SER A 41 3.45 13.59 12.00
CA SER A 41 2.91 12.26 12.36
C SER A 41 1.73 12.40 13.30
N MET A 42 0.56 11.98 12.83
CA MET A 42 -0.60 11.75 13.68
C MET A 42 -0.44 10.43 14.44
N LYS A 43 -0.99 10.33 15.65
CA LYS A 43 -0.88 9.13 16.49
C LYS A 43 -2.13 8.27 16.40
N LEU A 44 -2.09 7.22 15.59
CA LEU A 44 -3.21 6.28 15.47
C LEU A 44 -3.28 5.34 16.69
N PRO A 45 -4.41 5.31 17.43
CA PRO A 45 -4.54 4.50 18.64
C PRO A 45 -4.34 2.99 18.42
N TYR A 46 -4.70 2.48 17.23
CA TYR A 46 -4.59 1.06 16.90
C TYR A 46 -3.27 0.68 16.23
N ALA A 47 -2.40 1.65 15.91
CA ALA A 47 -1.12 1.42 15.22
C ALA A 47 0.06 2.00 16.02
N PRO A 48 0.25 1.64 17.30
CA PRO A 48 1.28 2.24 18.16
C PRO A 48 2.72 1.99 17.68
N HIS A 49 2.94 0.97 16.84
CA HIS A 49 4.26 0.63 16.29
C HIS A 49 4.67 1.50 15.08
N ALA A 50 3.73 2.26 14.49
CA ALA A 50 4.02 3.12 13.34
C ALA A 50 4.99 4.25 13.71
N ASP A 51 4.81 4.88 14.88
CA ASP A 51 5.69 5.97 15.36
C ASP A 51 7.13 5.50 15.59
N ALA A 52 7.31 4.34 16.23
CA ALA A 52 8.65 3.78 16.48
C ALA A 52 9.36 3.41 15.16
N SER A 53 8.61 2.86 14.21
CA SER A 53 9.13 2.53 12.88
C SER A 53 9.52 3.79 12.11
N LEU A 54 8.68 4.83 12.15
CA LEU A 54 8.92 6.11 11.49
C LEU A 54 10.13 6.85 12.07
N ALA A 55 10.26 6.88 13.40
CA ALA A 55 11.42 7.46 14.07
C ALA A 55 12.71 6.73 13.67
N SER A 56 12.69 5.41 13.61
CA SER A 56 13.83 4.60 13.15
C SER A 56 14.21 4.91 11.68
N LEU A 57 13.22 5.00 10.80
CA LEU A 57 13.42 5.27 9.36
C LEU A 57 13.96 6.67 9.07
N THR A 58 13.60 7.65 9.91
CA THR A 58 14.03 9.05 9.74
C THR A 58 15.30 9.40 10.52
N ALA A 59 15.68 8.61 11.53
CA ALA A 59 16.86 8.89 12.37
C ALA A 59 18.18 9.00 11.59
N SER A 60 18.31 8.30 10.45
CA SER A 60 19.50 8.38 9.59
C SER A 60 19.42 9.41 8.47
N GLU A 61 18.35 10.20 8.42
CA GLU A 61 18.03 11.09 7.30
C GLU A 61 18.03 12.55 7.77
N PRO A 62 19.18 13.25 7.79
CA PRO A 62 19.29 14.59 8.38
C PRO A 62 18.45 15.66 7.66
N GLY A 63 18.04 15.40 6.42
CA GLY A 63 17.12 16.25 5.65
C GLY A 63 15.65 15.98 5.92
N ILE A 64 15.31 15.03 6.80
CA ILE A 64 13.93 14.69 7.16
C ILE A 64 13.71 14.94 8.65
N ARG A 65 12.81 15.85 8.96
CA ARG A 65 12.38 16.18 10.32
C ARG A 65 11.04 15.54 10.62
N LEU A 66 10.95 14.79 11.71
CA LEU A 66 9.69 14.24 12.21
C LEU A 66 9.12 15.12 13.32
N ILE A 67 7.85 15.51 13.22
CA ILE A 67 7.11 16.18 14.29
C ILE A 67 5.90 15.32 14.64
N SER A 68 5.94 14.70 15.81
CA SER A 68 4.79 13.97 16.36
C SER A 68 3.75 14.94 16.91
N LEU A 69 2.50 14.76 16.50
CA LEU A 69 1.38 15.53 17.03
C LEU A 69 0.93 14.99 18.40
N PRO A 70 0.23 15.82 19.20
CA PRO A 70 -0.41 15.35 20.43
C PRO A 70 -1.43 14.24 20.16
N GLU A 71 -1.63 13.36 21.14
CA GLU A 71 -2.70 12.36 21.09
C GLU A 71 -4.07 13.05 21.23
N ILE A 72 -5.03 12.62 20.40
CA ILE A 72 -6.41 13.06 20.52
C ILE A 72 -7.07 12.40 21.73
N GLN A 73 -7.75 13.19 22.56
CA GLN A 73 -8.38 12.68 23.79
C GLN A 73 -9.65 11.86 23.52
N ASP A 74 -10.33 12.16 22.42
CA ASP A 74 -11.59 11.51 22.02
C ASP A 74 -11.45 10.98 20.58
N PRO A 75 -10.77 9.83 20.37
CA PRO A 75 -10.66 9.23 19.04
C PRO A 75 -12.00 8.67 18.56
N PRO A 76 -12.18 8.46 17.23
CA PRO A 76 -13.37 7.81 16.72
C PRO A 76 -13.57 6.41 17.34
N PRO A 77 -14.81 5.89 17.41
CA PRO A 77 -15.07 4.58 17.97
C PRO A 77 -14.34 3.47 17.21
N ILE A 78 -13.55 2.65 17.91
CA ILE A 78 -12.73 1.59 17.28
C ILE A 78 -13.56 0.57 16.48
N LYS A 79 -14.83 0.38 16.85
CA LYS A 79 -15.77 -0.50 16.14
C LYS A 79 -16.01 -0.07 14.69
N LEU A 80 -15.78 1.20 14.35
CA LEU A 80 -15.86 1.65 12.97
C LEU A 80 -14.82 0.95 12.09
N LEU A 81 -13.67 0.52 12.63
CA LEU A 81 -12.70 -0.27 11.86
C LEU A 81 -13.28 -1.60 11.37
N ASP A 82 -14.25 -2.16 12.08
CA ASP A 82 -14.91 -3.41 11.68
C ASP A 82 -15.96 -3.21 10.59
N THR A 83 -16.53 -1.99 10.47
CA THR A 83 -17.66 -1.70 9.56
C THR A 83 -17.28 -0.81 8.37
N SER A 84 -16.38 0.14 8.58
CA SER A 84 -15.87 1.13 7.61
C SER A 84 -14.57 1.75 8.15
N SER A 85 -13.44 1.13 7.78
CA SER A 85 -12.12 1.60 8.20
C SER A 85 -11.81 3.01 7.69
N GLU A 86 -12.33 3.34 6.50
CA GLU A 86 -12.20 4.61 5.81
C GLU A 86 -12.92 5.72 6.58
N THR A 87 -14.13 5.45 7.09
CA THR A 87 -14.86 6.41 7.94
C THR A 87 -14.10 6.69 9.23
N TYR A 88 -13.55 5.65 9.89
CA TYR A 88 -12.72 5.85 11.06
C TYR A 88 -11.53 6.77 10.73
N ILE A 89 -10.83 6.50 9.62
CA ILE A 89 -9.65 7.25 9.21
C ILE A 89 -10.00 8.71 8.94
N LEU A 90 -11.07 8.99 8.20
CA LEU A 90 -11.51 10.36 7.90
C LEU A 90 -11.89 11.12 9.17
N ASP A 91 -12.70 10.53 10.04
CA ASP A 91 -13.08 11.15 11.33
C ASP A 91 -11.85 11.40 12.21
N PHE A 92 -10.87 10.49 12.18
CA PHE A 92 -9.62 10.63 12.91
C PHE A 92 -8.78 11.80 12.38
N VAL A 93 -8.65 11.93 11.06
CA VAL A 93 -7.95 13.06 10.42
C VAL A 93 -8.64 14.37 10.78
N ASP A 94 -9.97 14.42 10.71
CA ASP A 94 -10.76 15.61 11.04
C ASP A 94 -10.55 16.06 12.49
N LYS A 95 -10.52 15.11 13.43
CA LYS A 95 -10.21 15.39 14.84
C LYS A 95 -8.78 15.90 15.06
N ASN A 96 -7.84 15.63 14.14
CA ASN A 96 -6.46 16.14 14.18
C ASN A 96 -6.29 17.52 13.51
N ILE A 97 -7.28 18.01 12.74
CA ILE A 97 -7.21 19.30 12.03
C ILE A 97 -6.75 20.46 12.92
N PRO A 98 -7.23 20.65 14.18
CA PRO A 98 -6.78 21.76 15.02
C PRO A 98 -5.28 21.73 15.32
N PHE A 99 -4.72 20.54 15.59
CA PHE A 99 -3.29 20.36 15.87
C PHE A 99 -2.45 20.56 14.61
N LEU A 100 -2.90 19.99 13.49
CA LEU A 100 -2.26 20.16 12.18
C LEU A 100 -2.21 21.64 11.78
N ARG A 101 -3.36 22.33 11.86
CA ARG A 101 -3.49 23.75 11.52
C ARG A 101 -2.53 24.62 12.31
N LYS A 102 -2.47 24.42 13.63
CA LYS A 102 -1.55 25.16 14.51
C LYS A 102 -0.09 24.90 14.10
N THR A 103 0.28 23.62 14.00
CA THR A 103 1.67 23.21 13.70
C THR A 103 2.12 23.73 12.33
N ILE A 104 1.27 23.65 11.30
CA ILE A 104 1.57 24.16 9.96
C ILE A 104 1.82 25.66 10.00
N ARG A 105 0.98 26.44 10.70
CA ARG A 105 1.17 27.91 10.83
C ARG A 105 2.49 28.24 11.52
N ASP A 106 2.78 27.60 12.65
CA ASP A 106 4.02 27.82 13.40
C ASP A 106 5.26 27.52 12.52
N LEU A 107 5.19 26.47 11.68
CA LEU A 107 6.24 26.11 10.73
C LEU A 107 6.39 27.11 9.58
N VAL A 108 5.28 27.59 9.01
CA VAL A 108 5.28 28.60 7.94
C VAL A 108 5.88 29.92 8.44
N ASP A 109 5.55 30.34 9.67
CA ASP A 109 6.08 31.57 10.26
C ASP A 109 7.59 31.50 10.53
N SER A 110 8.11 30.30 10.80
CA SER A 110 9.51 30.09 11.21
C SER A 110 10.44 29.65 10.09
N ASN A 111 9.90 29.04 9.01
CA ASN A 111 10.69 28.37 7.97
C ASN A 111 10.27 28.83 6.57
N HIS A 112 11.08 28.54 5.56
CA HIS A 112 10.70 28.77 4.17
C HIS A 112 9.95 27.57 3.61
N VAL A 113 8.70 27.43 4.04
CA VAL A 113 7.83 26.35 3.55
C VAL A 113 7.35 26.69 2.14
N VAL A 114 7.40 25.70 1.25
CA VAL A 114 7.05 25.85 -0.18
C VAL A 114 5.91 24.94 -0.64
N GLY A 115 5.25 24.24 0.26
CA GLY A 115 4.09 23.44 -0.10
C GLY A 115 3.75 22.36 0.90
N LEU A 116 2.53 21.86 0.78
CA LEU A 116 2.01 20.74 1.56
C LEU A 116 1.84 19.52 0.65
N ILE A 117 2.37 18.37 1.08
CA ILE A 117 2.17 17.07 0.44
C ILE A 117 1.28 16.24 1.34
N LEU A 118 0.06 15.96 0.88
CA LEU A 118 -1.02 15.37 1.65
C LEU A 118 -1.25 13.92 1.21
N ASP A 119 -1.47 13.04 2.16
CA ASP A 119 -2.07 11.74 1.87
C ASP A 119 -3.46 11.88 1.22
N PHE A 120 -3.91 10.85 0.50
CA PHE A 120 -5.27 10.76 -0.03
C PHE A 120 -6.34 10.97 1.06
N PHE A 121 -6.14 10.40 2.25
CA PHE A 121 -7.08 10.58 3.37
C PHE A 121 -6.98 11.97 4.04
N CYS A 122 -5.97 12.77 3.69
CA CYS A 122 -5.71 14.09 4.26
C CYS A 122 -6.17 15.25 3.37
N VAL A 123 -7.02 15.00 2.37
CA VAL A 123 -7.54 16.03 1.45
C VAL A 123 -8.30 17.16 2.14
N GLY A 124 -8.86 16.93 3.34
CA GLY A 124 -9.47 17.98 4.16
C GLY A 124 -8.50 19.09 4.59
N LEU A 125 -7.18 18.83 4.52
CA LEU A 125 -6.14 19.81 4.87
C LEU A 125 -5.81 20.78 3.73
N ILE A 126 -6.37 20.62 2.53
CA ILE A 126 -6.17 21.54 1.41
C ILE A 126 -6.56 22.97 1.81
N ASP A 127 -7.63 23.13 2.58
CA ASP A 127 -8.08 24.45 3.05
C ASP A 127 -7.07 25.10 4.00
N ILE A 128 -6.35 24.32 4.81
CA ILE A 128 -5.27 24.85 5.65
C ILE A 128 -4.14 25.41 4.79
N GLY A 129 -3.76 24.72 3.71
CA GLY A 129 -2.78 25.21 2.75
C GLY A 129 -3.19 26.57 2.17
N ARG A 130 -4.47 26.72 1.78
CA ARG A 130 -5.02 27.99 1.30
C ARG A 130 -4.96 29.10 2.36
N GLU A 131 -5.29 28.78 3.61
CA GLU A 131 -5.22 29.76 4.72
C GLU A 131 -3.80 30.33 4.92
N VAL A 132 -2.77 29.55 4.64
CA VAL A 132 -1.36 29.96 4.78
C VAL A 132 -0.68 30.29 3.44
N ASN A 133 -1.45 30.45 2.37
CA ASN A 133 -0.97 30.74 1.00
C ASN A 133 0.08 29.74 0.49
N LEU A 134 -0.10 28.45 0.76
CA LEU A 134 0.74 27.38 0.22
C LEU A 134 -0.05 26.50 -0.75
N PRO A 135 0.59 26.01 -1.84
CA PRO A 135 0.01 24.98 -2.67
C PRO A 135 -0.05 23.65 -1.91
N SER A 136 -1.12 22.90 -2.13
CA SER A 136 -1.33 21.55 -1.58
C SER A 136 -1.38 20.54 -2.70
N TYR A 137 -0.62 19.45 -2.56
CA TYR A 137 -0.54 18.35 -3.51
C TYR A 137 -0.96 17.06 -2.82
N ILE A 138 -1.65 16.18 -3.55
CA ILE A 138 -2.04 14.86 -3.04
C ILE A 138 -0.99 13.85 -3.50
N PHE A 139 -0.36 13.16 -2.55
CA PHE A 139 0.48 12.00 -2.82
C PHE A 139 -0.39 10.74 -2.72
N MET A 140 -0.75 10.20 -3.88
CA MET A 140 -1.53 8.96 -3.98
C MET A 140 -0.59 7.76 -3.81
N THR A 141 -0.80 6.99 -2.75
CA THR A 141 -0.03 5.76 -2.44
C THR A 141 -0.59 4.52 -3.15
N SER A 142 -1.77 4.65 -3.77
CA SER A 142 -2.37 3.67 -4.67
C SER A 142 -2.00 3.92 -6.14
N ASN A 143 -2.57 3.14 -7.08
CA ASN A 143 -2.25 3.21 -8.50
C ASN A 143 -3.25 4.05 -9.33
N PHE A 144 -2.95 4.17 -10.64
CA PHE A 144 -3.79 4.89 -11.59
C PHE A 144 -5.16 4.23 -11.81
N GLY A 145 -5.26 2.90 -11.68
CA GLY A 145 -6.53 2.19 -11.73
C GLY A 145 -7.48 2.65 -10.62
N PHE A 146 -6.98 2.72 -9.38
CA PHE A 146 -7.76 3.25 -8.25
C PHE A 146 -8.11 4.73 -8.42
N LEU A 147 -7.16 5.57 -8.86
CA LEU A 147 -7.46 6.97 -9.16
C LEU A 147 -8.55 7.10 -10.24
N GLY A 148 -8.47 6.32 -11.31
CA GLY A 148 -9.47 6.30 -12.37
C GLY A 148 -10.83 5.78 -11.91
N PHE A 149 -10.85 4.82 -10.99
CA PHE A 149 -12.07 4.40 -10.30
C PHE A 149 -12.67 5.56 -9.49
N LEU A 150 -11.88 6.26 -8.67
CA LEU A 150 -12.34 7.42 -7.92
C LEU A 150 -12.91 8.53 -8.84
N GLN A 151 -12.34 8.71 -10.03
CA GLN A 151 -12.82 9.65 -11.04
C GLN A 151 -14.14 9.23 -11.68
N TYR A 152 -14.41 7.92 -11.76
CA TYR A 152 -15.63 7.37 -12.33
C TYR A 152 -16.84 7.51 -11.39
N LEU A 153 -16.63 7.50 -10.07
CA LEU A 153 -17.71 7.48 -9.07
C LEU A 153 -18.75 8.61 -9.20
N PRO A 154 -18.38 9.89 -9.43
CA PRO A 154 -19.37 10.96 -9.58
C PRO A 154 -20.32 10.74 -10.75
N GLU A 155 -19.82 10.23 -11.88
CA GLU A 155 -20.63 9.97 -13.06
C GLU A 155 -21.51 8.73 -12.86
N ARG A 156 -20.98 7.67 -12.22
CA ARG A 156 -21.77 6.51 -11.81
C ARG A 156 -22.94 6.93 -10.92
N ASN A 157 -22.70 7.74 -9.89
CA ASN A 157 -23.73 8.23 -8.96
C ASN A 157 -24.78 9.12 -9.65
N ARG A 158 -24.44 9.77 -10.77
CA ARG A 158 -25.39 10.52 -11.58
C ARG A 158 -26.29 9.61 -12.42
N LEU A 159 -25.76 8.47 -12.88
CA LEU A 159 -26.41 7.55 -13.81
C LEU A 159 -27.20 6.42 -13.12
N ASN A 160 -26.78 5.99 -11.93
CA ASN A 160 -27.32 4.85 -11.18
C ASN A 160 -27.83 5.26 -9.77
N SER A 161 -28.43 4.32 -9.03
CA SER A 161 -28.73 4.48 -7.60
C SER A 161 -27.45 4.64 -6.76
N LEU A 162 -27.57 5.33 -5.61
CA LEU A 162 -26.48 5.53 -4.65
C LEU A 162 -25.86 4.20 -4.16
N GLU A 163 -26.70 3.18 -4.00
CA GLU A 163 -26.27 1.88 -3.47
C GLU A 163 -25.55 1.02 -4.54
N PHE A 164 -24.46 0.37 -4.12
CA PHE A 164 -23.83 -0.69 -4.90
C PHE A 164 -24.68 -1.96 -4.79
N ASN A 165 -25.12 -2.51 -5.92
CA ASN A 165 -25.90 -3.76 -5.90
C ASN A 165 -24.95 -4.96 -5.79
N GLU A 166 -24.61 -5.33 -4.56
CA GLU A 166 -23.72 -6.46 -4.26
C GLU A 166 -24.27 -7.82 -4.75
N SER A 167 -25.58 -7.91 -5.00
CA SER A 167 -26.24 -9.13 -5.51
C SER A 167 -26.18 -9.27 -7.04
N SER A 168 -25.82 -8.20 -7.76
CA SER A 168 -25.71 -8.17 -9.21
C SER A 168 -24.35 -8.71 -9.68
N SER A 169 -24.20 -10.03 -9.66
CA SER A 169 -22.97 -10.73 -10.11
C SER A 169 -22.58 -10.53 -11.59
N LYS A 170 -23.36 -9.76 -12.36
CA LYS A 170 -23.20 -9.57 -13.81
C LYS A 170 -22.91 -8.12 -14.23
N GLU A 171 -22.88 -7.17 -13.30
CA GLU A 171 -22.59 -5.79 -13.65
C GLU A 171 -21.11 -5.60 -13.98
N GLU A 172 -20.85 -4.93 -15.11
CA GLU A 172 -19.53 -4.66 -15.64
C GLU A 172 -19.37 -3.14 -15.85
N LEU A 173 -18.54 -2.52 -15.01
CA LEU A 173 -18.34 -1.08 -14.98
C LEU A 173 -17.39 -0.60 -16.09
N PRO A 174 -17.76 0.45 -16.86
CA PRO A 174 -16.89 1.08 -17.84
C PRO A 174 -15.99 2.14 -17.19
N ILE A 175 -15.09 1.74 -16.30
CA ILE A 175 -14.14 2.67 -15.65
C ILE A 175 -13.13 3.14 -16.71
N PRO A 176 -13.02 4.45 -17.03
CA PRO A 176 -12.21 4.94 -18.15
C PRO A 176 -10.71 4.62 -18.08
N ALA A 177 -10.18 4.35 -16.88
CA ALA A 177 -8.78 3.98 -16.68
C ALA A 177 -8.47 2.50 -17.00
N PHE A 178 -9.48 1.67 -17.27
CA PHE A 178 -9.34 0.25 -17.61
C PHE A 178 -9.72 0.02 -19.07
N VAL A 179 -8.99 -0.87 -19.75
CA VAL A 179 -9.33 -1.28 -21.12
C VAL A 179 -10.48 -2.27 -21.11
N ASN A 180 -10.47 -3.21 -20.17
CA ASN A 180 -11.58 -4.13 -19.97
C ASN A 180 -12.61 -3.51 -19.02
N ARG A 181 -13.87 -3.93 -19.17
CA ARG A 181 -14.89 -3.60 -18.18
C ARG A 181 -14.57 -4.30 -16.87
N VAL A 182 -14.73 -3.56 -15.77
CA VAL A 182 -14.37 -4.03 -14.43
C VAL A 182 -15.61 -4.64 -13.77
N PRO A 183 -15.58 -5.92 -13.35
CA PRO A 183 -16.71 -6.53 -12.65
C PRO A 183 -17.04 -5.78 -11.35
N ALA A 184 -18.32 -5.54 -11.07
CA ALA A 184 -18.71 -4.78 -9.87
C ALA A 184 -18.22 -5.41 -8.55
N LYS A 185 -17.99 -6.73 -8.55
CA LYS A 185 -17.46 -7.50 -7.42
C LYS A 185 -15.98 -7.29 -7.09
N VAL A 186 -15.22 -6.58 -7.95
CA VAL A 186 -13.81 -6.21 -7.66
C VAL A 186 -13.66 -4.73 -7.29
N GLU A 187 -14.78 -4.04 -7.08
CA GLU A 187 -14.79 -2.66 -6.62
C GLU A 187 -14.27 -2.56 -5.17
N PRO A 188 -13.44 -1.54 -4.85
CA PRO A 188 -13.05 -1.23 -3.48
C PRO A 188 -14.29 -0.94 -2.62
N TYR A 189 -14.38 -1.60 -1.47
CA TYR A 189 -15.37 -1.26 -0.44
C TYR A 189 -15.16 0.21 0.01
N ALA A 190 -16.24 0.93 0.36
CA ALA A 190 -16.25 2.35 0.77
C ALA A 190 -16.08 3.42 -0.34
N ALA A 191 -16.45 3.12 -1.59
CA ALA A 191 -16.47 4.09 -2.68
C ALA A 191 -17.59 5.17 -2.62
N GLU A 192 -18.55 5.05 -1.69
CA GLU A 192 -19.75 5.88 -1.66
C GLU A 192 -19.50 7.36 -1.22
N HIS A 193 -18.32 7.70 -0.70
CA HIS A 193 -18.05 9.02 -0.09
C HIS A 193 -17.40 10.09 -0.99
N PHE A 194 -16.94 9.76 -2.21
CA PHE A 194 -16.08 10.66 -2.99
C PHE A 194 -16.78 11.53 -4.06
N THR A 195 -18.11 11.59 -4.09
CA THR A 195 -18.82 12.23 -5.21
C THR A 195 -19.18 13.70 -4.99
N ARG A 196 -18.39 14.61 -5.58
CA ARG A 196 -18.81 15.97 -6.02
C ARG A 196 -17.91 16.49 -7.14
N GLY A 197 -18.54 16.88 -8.26
CA GLY A 197 -17.92 17.22 -9.54
C GLY A 197 -16.81 18.28 -9.48
N ARG A 198 -15.62 17.89 -9.95
CA ARG A 198 -14.45 18.75 -10.10
C ARG A 198 -13.69 18.39 -11.37
N ASP A 199 -13.13 19.41 -12.02
CA ASP A 199 -12.00 19.23 -12.94
C ASP A 199 -10.81 18.71 -12.12
N TYR A 200 -10.23 17.59 -12.55
CA TYR A 200 -9.14 16.95 -11.81
C TYR A 200 -7.82 17.69 -12.03
N PRO A 201 -7.01 17.86 -10.96
CA PRO A 201 -5.70 18.52 -11.06
C PRO A 201 -4.71 17.69 -11.88
N HIS A 202 -3.62 18.32 -12.31
CA HIS A 202 -2.55 17.65 -13.05
C HIS A 202 -1.95 16.47 -12.26
N VAL A 203 -1.68 15.35 -12.94
CA VAL A 203 -1.19 14.11 -12.32
C VAL A 203 0.24 13.82 -12.73
N TYR A 204 1.11 13.59 -11.75
CA TYR A 204 2.53 13.29 -11.95
C TYR A 204 2.82 11.80 -11.71
N PRO A 205 3.17 11.02 -12.76
CA PRO A 205 3.57 9.61 -12.60
C PRO A 205 5.00 9.52 -12.04
N VAL A 206 5.15 9.56 -10.71
CA VAL A 206 6.46 9.54 -10.05
C VAL A 206 6.93 8.15 -9.60
N GLY A 207 6.13 7.09 -9.81
CA GLY A 207 6.45 5.73 -9.37
C GLY A 207 7.50 5.00 -10.24
N PRO A 208 8.01 3.84 -9.79
CA PRO A 208 7.88 3.29 -8.44
C PRO A 208 8.68 4.08 -7.39
N VAL A 209 8.09 4.30 -6.21
CA VAL A 209 8.75 4.87 -5.03
C VAL A 209 8.84 3.77 -3.98
N LEU A 210 10.03 3.17 -3.82
CA LEU A 210 10.24 1.98 -3.00
C LEU A 210 11.46 2.16 -2.11
N ASN A 211 11.37 1.67 -0.87
CA ASN A 211 12.54 1.55 -0.01
C ASN A 211 13.31 0.27 -0.38
N LEU A 212 14.36 0.42 -1.18
CA LEU A 212 15.20 -0.70 -1.62
C LEU A 212 16.31 -1.04 -0.62
N THR A 213 16.51 -0.22 0.41
CA THR A 213 17.59 -0.40 1.41
C THR A 213 17.15 -1.12 2.67
N GLY A 214 15.86 -1.45 2.78
CA GLY A 214 15.28 -2.43 3.72
C GLY A 214 15.98 -2.53 5.07
N ARG A 215 16.00 -1.46 5.87
CA ARG A 215 16.42 -1.59 7.26
C ARG A 215 15.38 -2.42 8.01
N THR A 216 15.90 -3.39 8.77
CA THR A 216 15.18 -4.42 9.51
C THR A 216 13.99 -3.88 10.30
N ASN A 217 12.82 -4.49 10.11
CA ASN A 217 11.72 -4.35 11.05
C ASN A 217 12.22 -4.82 12.43
N PRO A 218 11.99 -4.09 13.54
CA PRO A 218 12.49 -4.47 14.87
C PRO A 218 11.96 -5.83 15.39
N GLY A 219 10.95 -6.40 14.72
CA GLY A 219 10.28 -7.65 15.10
C GLY A 219 11.02 -8.94 14.74
N LEU A 220 12.11 -8.89 13.96
CA LEU A 220 12.97 -10.05 13.72
C LEU A 220 14.34 -9.79 14.33
N ALA A 221 14.82 -10.74 15.14
CA ALA A 221 16.23 -10.76 15.50
C ALA A 221 17.04 -10.84 14.21
N SER A 222 17.99 -9.91 14.01
CA SER A 222 18.80 -9.80 12.79
C SER A 222 19.37 -11.14 12.30
N ALA A 223 19.66 -12.06 13.23
CA ALA A 223 20.12 -13.41 12.96
C ALA A 223 19.14 -14.27 12.14
N GLN A 224 17.83 -14.24 12.43
CA GLN A 224 16.85 -15.03 11.68
C GLN A 224 16.70 -14.53 10.23
N TYR A 225 16.82 -13.21 10.03
CA TYR A 225 16.82 -12.60 8.70
C TYR A 225 18.07 -13.01 7.92
N GLU A 226 19.24 -12.92 8.54
CA GLU A 226 20.52 -13.34 7.93
C GLU A 226 20.51 -14.83 7.56
N GLU A 227 19.96 -15.69 8.42
CA GLU A 227 19.81 -17.12 8.14
C GLU A 227 18.86 -17.39 6.96
N MET A 228 17.73 -16.68 6.90
CA MET A 228 16.79 -16.77 5.78
C MET A 228 17.44 -16.34 4.46
N MET A 229 18.15 -15.20 4.46
CA MET A 229 18.85 -14.72 3.26
C MET A 229 19.94 -15.70 2.82
N LYS A 230 20.72 -16.24 3.77
CA LYS A 230 21.72 -17.27 3.49
C LYS A 230 21.11 -18.55 2.94
N TRP A 231 19.93 -18.96 3.43
CA TRP A 231 19.19 -20.08 2.85
C TRP A 231 18.75 -19.77 1.42
N LEU A 232 18.23 -18.57 1.16
CA LEU A 232 17.78 -18.14 -0.16
C LEU A 232 18.93 -18.10 -1.19
N ASP A 233 20.10 -17.60 -0.79
CA ASP A 233 21.33 -17.58 -1.61
C ASP A 233 21.77 -18.99 -2.06
N GLY A 234 21.39 -20.03 -1.32
CA GLY A 234 21.67 -21.42 -1.65
C GLY A 234 20.68 -22.07 -2.62
N GLN A 235 19.62 -21.36 -3.04
CA GLN A 235 18.58 -21.93 -3.90
C GLN A 235 18.80 -21.61 -5.38
N PRO A 236 18.36 -22.48 -6.32
CA PRO A 236 18.39 -22.14 -7.74
C PRO A 236 17.56 -20.89 -8.05
N ASP A 237 17.99 -20.14 -9.07
CA ASP A 237 17.27 -18.95 -9.54
C ASP A 237 15.79 -19.24 -9.82
N SER A 238 14.92 -18.34 -9.37
CA SER A 238 13.48 -18.37 -9.62
C SER A 238 12.75 -19.64 -9.15
N SER A 239 13.33 -20.38 -8.19
CA SER A 239 12.82 -21.68 -7.71
C SER A 239 12.08 -21.64 -6.36
N VAL A 240 12.09 -20.50 -5.68
CA VAL A 240 11.45 -20.31 -4.37
C VAL A 240 10.17 -19.51 -4.54
N LEU A 241 9.06 -20.05 -4.02
CA LEU A 241 7.80 -19.35 -3.89
C LEU A 241 7.80 -18.47 -2.65
N PHE A 242 7.37 -17.22 -2.79
CA PHE A 242 7.14 -16.36 -1.63
C PHE A 242 5.65 -16.13 -1.42
N LEU A 243 5.21 -16.16 -0.17
CA LEU A 243 3.83 -15.86 0.20
C LEU A 243 3.83 -14.83 1.32
N CYS A 244 3.17 -13.70 1.09
CA CYS A 244 2.96 -12.63 2.05
C CYS A 244 1.67 -11.88 1.75
N PHE A 245 0.96 -11.47 2.80
CA PHE A 245 -0.37 -10.87 2.73
C PHE A 245 -0.42 -9.46 3.35
N GLY A 246 0.71 -8.75 3.30
CA GLY A 246 0.84 -7.39 3.83
C GLY A 246 0.94 -7.34 5.36
N SER A 247 0.90 -6.12 5.91
CA SER A 247 1.06 -5.87 7.35
C SER A 247 -0.21 -6.12 8.17
N MET A 248 -1.37 -6.20 7.53
CA MET A 248 -2.67 -6.34 8.20
C MET A 248 -3.42 -7.62 7.79
N GLY A 249 -2.92 -8.38 6.81
CA GLY A 249 -3.57 -9.60 6.35
C GLY A 249 -3.52 -10.71 7.39
N VAL A 250 -4.69 -11.14 7.88
CA VAL A 250 -4.84 -12.28 8.79
C VAL A 250 -5.86 -13.24 8.18
N PHE A 251 -5.50 -14.52 8.07
CA PHE A 251 -6.42 -15.57 7.63
C PHE A 251 -6.98 -16.35 8.81
N SER A 252 -8.17 -16.92 8.61
CA SER A 252 -8.73 -17.90 9.54
C SER A 252 -7.86 -19.17 9.57
N ALA A 253 -7.83 -19.86 10.72
CA ALA A 253 -7.09 -21.11 10.86
C ALA A 253 -7.44 -22.16 9.78
N PRO A 254 -8.71 -22.38 9.40
CA PRO A 254 -9.06 -23.26 8.28
C PRO A 254 -8.40 -22.87 6.96
N GLN A 255 -8.32 -21.57 6.64
CA GLN A 255 -7.67 -21.11 5.42
C GLN A 255 -6.15 -21.30 5.46
N ILE A 256 -5.52 -21.07 6.62
CA ILE A 256 -4.09 -21.34 6.85
C ILE A 256 -3.80 -22.83 6.62
N GLN A 257 -4.66 -23.73 7.08
CA GLN A 257 -4.52 -25.17 6.85
C GLN A 257 -4.58 -25.53 5.35
N GLN A 258 -5.50 -24.92 4.57
CA GLN A 258 -5.55 -25.15 3.13
C GLN A 258 -4.28 -24.68 2.41
N ILE A 259 -3.74 -23.51 2.78
CA ILE A 259 -2.48 -22.99 2.22
C ILE A 259 -1.34 -23.96 2.56
N ALA A 260 -1.22 -24.38 3.82
CA ALA A 260 -0.20 -25.33 4.25
C ALA A 260 -0.26 -26.66 3.46
N HIS A 261 -1.45 -27.22 3.28
CA HIS A 261 -1.64 -28.43 2.49
C HIS A 261 -1.29 -28.23 1.02
N ALA A 262 -1.59 -27.06 0.43
CA ALA A 262 -1.20 -26.75 -0.93
C ALA A 262 0.32 -26.69 -1.09
N LEU A 263 1.01 -25.96 -0.20
CA LEU A 263 2.48 -25.83 -0.21
C LEU A 263 3.17 -27.18 -0.08
N GLU A 264 2.66 -28.06 0.78
CA GLU A 264 3.16 -29.43 0.91
C GLU A 264 2.95 -30.24 -0.38
N ARG A 265 1.76 -30.15 -1.00
CA ARG A 265 1.38 -30.89 -2.22
C ARG A 265 2.12 -30.44 -3.48
N VAL A 266 2.45 -29.16 -3.61
CA VAL A 266 3.16 -28.64 -4.79
C VAL A 266 4.65 -28.96 -4.75
N GLY A 267 5.22 -29.12 -3.55
CA GLY A 267 6.60 -29.57 -3.37
C GLY A 267 7.69 -28.55 -3.76
N PHE A 268 7.30 -27.34 -4.15
CA PHE A 268 8.24 -26.24 -4.37
C PHE A 268 8.87 -25.76 -3.06
N ARG A 269 10.04 -25.14 -3.17
CA ARG A 269 10.63 -24.42 -2.03
C ARG A 269 9.83 -23.17 -1.76
N PHE A 270 9.66 -22.80 -0.50
CA PHE A 270 8.87 -21.62 -0.16
C PHE A 270 9.40 -20.85 1.04
N ILE A 271 9.11 -19.57 1.06
CA ILE A 271 9.14 -18.72 2.25
C ILE A 271 7.71 -18.20 2.42
N TRP A 272 7.13 -18.44 3.59
CA TRP A 272 5.78 -18.02 3.91
C TRP A 272 5.79 -17.12 5.14
N ALA A 273 5.51 -15.84 4.92
CA ALA A 273 5.32 -14.85 5.98
C ALA A 273 3.86 -14.91 6.46
N ILE A 274 3.66 -15.28 7.72
CA ILE A 274 2.32 -15.46 8.32
C ILE A 274 2.14 -14.49 9.48
N ARG A 275 0.97 -13.88 9.53
CA ARG A 275 0.45 -13.15 10.68
C ARG A 275 -0.79 -13.88 11.21
N THR A 276 -0.81 -14.16 12.51
CA THR A 276 -1.86 -15.00 13.14
C THR A 276 -2.85 -14.21 13.98
N ASN A 277 -2.56 -12.94 14.25
CA ASN A 277 -3.47 -12.00 14.90
C ASN A 277 -3.20 -10.56 14.42
N MET A 278 -4.11 -9.63 14.73
CA MET A 278 -3.98 -8.23 14.32
C MET A 278 -2.80 -7.52 15.01
N ALA A 279 -2.40 -7.96 16.21
CA ALA A 279 -1.26 -7.40 16.93
C ALA A 279 0.10 -7.75 16.27
N GLY A 280 0.17 -8.84 15.50
CA GLY A 280 1.39 -9.29 14.83
C GLY A 280 2.37 -10.04 15.73
N ASP A 281 1.98 -10.34 16.98
CA ASP A 281 2.82 -10.98 17.98
C ASP A 281 2.52 -12.48 18.19
N GLY A 282 1.47 -13.00 17.54
CA GLY A 282 1.10 -14.41 17.60
C GLY A 282 2.15 -15.34 16.98
N ASP A 283 2.18 -16.60 17.43
CA ASP A 283 3.10 -17.61 16.91
C ASP A 283 2.69 -18.05 15.50
N PRO A 284 3.54 -17.86 14.46
CA PRO A 284 3.22 -18.29 13.10
C PRO A 284 3.14 -19.82 12.93
N HIS A 285 3.63 -20.60 13.90
CA HIS A 285 3.60 -22.05 13.85
C HIS A 285 2.35 -22.68 14.47
N GLU A 286 1.65 -21.96 15.35
CA GLU A 286 0.45 -22.44 16.06
C GLU A 286 -0.69 -22.89 15.12
N PRO A 287 -1.07 -22.15 14.06
CA PRO A 287 -2.20 -22.55 13.21
C PRO A 287 -1.85 -23.59 12.13
N LEU A 288 -0.60 -24.06 12.08
CA LEU A 288 -0.14 -24.98 11.05
C LEU A 288 -0.62 -26.42 11.32
N PRO A 289 -0.88 -27.22 10.28
CA PRO A 289 -1.11 -28.66 10.43
C PRO A 289 0.04 -29.34 11.19
N GLU A 290 -0.30 -30.26 12.09
CA GLU A 290 0.68 -31.00 12.89
C GLU A 290 1.76 -31.62 11.99
N GLY A 291 3.03 -31.44 12.37
CA GLY A 291 4.18 -31.99 11.65
C GLY A 291 4.53 -31.32 10.32
N LEU A 292 3.83 -30.26 9.88
CA LEU A 292 4.12 -29.57 8.61
C LEU A 292 5.58 -29.11 8.53
N VAL A 293 6.10 -28.48 9.57
CA VAL A 293 7.48 -27.95 9.62
C VAL A 293 8.49 -29.08 9.41
N HIS A 294 8.25 -30.25 10.00
CA HIS A 294 9.09 -31.42 9.79
C HIS A 294 9.00 -31.95 8.35
N ARG A 295 7.79 -32.07 7.78
CA ARG A 295 7.59 -32.58 6.40
C ARG A 295 8.12 -31.64 5.32
N THR A 296 8.23 -30.35 5.64
CA THR A 296 8.76 -29.30 4.74
C THR A 296 10.20 -28.90 5.07
N MET A 297 10.86 -29.59 6.00
CA MET A 297 12.21 -29.29 6.44
C MET A 297 13.19 -29.22 5.26
N GLY A 298 14.02 -28.16 5.24
CA GLY A 298 14.98 -27.89 4.17
C GLY A 298 14.37 -27.32 2.88
N ARG A 299 13.04 -27.25 2.77
CA ARG A 299 12.33 -26.70 1.60
C ARG A 299 11.45 -25.50 1.92
N GLY A 300 10.95 -25.40 3.15
CA GLY A 300 10.06 -24.34 3.59
C GLY A 300 10.60 -23.55 4.78
N ILE A 301 10.44 -22.22 4.73
CA ILE A 301 10.60 -21.34 5.89
C ILE A 301 9.23 -20.71 6.19
N VAL A 302 8.77 -20.85 7.43
CA VAL A 302 7.61 -20.10 7.94
C VAL A 302 8.13 -19.07 8.93
N CYS A 303 7.80 -17.81 8.71
CA CYS A 303 8.31 -16.70 9.51
C CYS A 303 7.24 -15.65 9.76
N ARG A 304 7.54 -14.74 10.69
CA ARG A 304 6.78 -13.50 10.85
C ARG A 304 7.33 -12.49 9.83
N GLU A 305 6.45 -11.96 8.98
CA GLU A 305 6.64 -10.83 8.05
C GLU A 305 7.95 -10.72 7.24
N TYR A 306 7.86 -10.82 5.90
CA TYR A 306 8.76 -10.17 4.92
C TYR A 306 8.02 -9.92 3.60
N GLY A 307 8.65 -9.30 2.58
CA GLY A 307 8.07 -9.02 1.25
C GLY A 307 8.75 -9.75 0.06
N VAL A 308 8.06 -9.74 -1.10
CA VAL A 308 8.38 -10.18 -2.52
C VAL A 308 8.37 -11.68 -2.88
N PRO A 309 7.79 -12.24 -3.99
CA PRO A 309 6.85 -11.75 -5.03
C PRO A 309 5.41 -12.34 -4.90
N ILE A 310 4.50 -12.03 -5.83
CA ILE A 310 3.03 -11.99 -5.59
C ILE A 310 2.23 -12.96 -6.49
N ALA A 311 1.42 -13.84 -5.88
CA ALA A 311 0.19 -14.37 -6.47
C ALA A 311 -0.98 -13.53 -5.93
N THR A 312 -1.96 -13.16 -6.76
CA THR A 312 -3.01 -12.23 -6.31
C THR A 312 -4.05 -12.96 -5.48
N TRP A 313 -4.12 -12.60 -4.19
CA TRP A 313 -5.16 -13.01 -3.27
C TRP A 313 -5.58 -11.79 -2.44
N PRO A 314 -6.46 -10.94 -3.01
CA PRO A 314 -6.84 -9.67 -2.39
C PRO A 314 -7.68 -9.90 -1.12
N MET A 315 -7.54 -9.00 -0.14
CA MET A 315 -8.17 -9.12 1.18
C MET A 315 -8.97 -7.88 1.61
N TYR A 316 -8.54 -6.66 1.28
CA TYR A 316 -9.16 -5.41 1.76
C TYR A 316 -8.82 -4.21 0.85
N ALA A 317 -9.41 -3.04 1.14
CA ALA A 317 -9.22 -1.78 0.42
C ALA A 317 -9.44 -1.93 -1.10
N GLU A 318 -8.49 -1.46 -1.92
CA GLU A 318 -8.55 -1.55 -3.38
C GLU A 318 -7.85 -2.78 -3.96
N GLN A 319 -7.46 -3.75 -3.11
CA GLN A 319 -6.65 -4.89 -3.55
C GLN A 319 -7.34 -5.76 -4.62
N GLN A 320 -8.68 -5.84 -4.59
CA GLN A 320 -9.48 -6.59 -5.57
C GLN A 320 -9.36 -5.94 -6.95
N LEU A 321 -9.43 -4.61 -7.00
CA LEU A 321 -9.22 -3.83 -8.22
C LEU A 321 -7.79 -4.01 -8.74
N ASN A 322 -6.80 -3.97 -7.84
CA ASN A 322 -5.39 -4.20 -8.20
C ASN A 322 -5.15 -5.62 -8.71
N ALA A 323 -5.79 -6.63 -8.10
CA ALA A 323 -5.73 -8.01 -8.55
C ALA A 323 -6.34 -8.18 -9.95
N PHE A 324 -7.48 -7.53 -10.20
CA PHE A 324 -8.10 -7.51 -11.52
C PHE A 324 -7.17 -6.87 -12.56
N GLU A 325 -6.58 -5.72 -12.25
CA GLU A 325 -5.60 -5.06 -13.13
C GLU A 325 -4.43 -5.99 -13.45
N MET A 326 -3.82 -6.60 -12.44
CA MET A 326 -2.66 -7.47 -12.60
C MET A 326 -2.95 -8.73 -13.42
N VAL A 327 -4.14 -9.31 -13.28
CA VAL A 327 -4.52 -10.55 -13.98
C VAL A 327 -5.10 -10.26 -15.36
N LYS A 328 -6.06 -9.34 -15.47
CA LYS A 328 -6.90 -9.16 -16.66
C LYS A 328 -6.41 -8.05 -17.58
N GLU A 329 -5.88 -6.95 -17.05
CA GLU A 329 -5.34 -5.85 -17.88
C GLU A 329 -3.89 -6.14 -18.27
N LEU A 330 -3.05 -6.36 -17.26
CA LEU A 330 -1.61 -6.40 -17.42
C LEU A 330 -1.09 -7.81 -17.70
N GLY A 331 -1.84 -8.87 -17.35
CA GLY A 331 -1.40 -10.26 -17.52
C GLY A 331 -0.06 -10.54 -16.84
N LEU A 332 0.15 -9.95 -15.65
CA LEU A 332 1.37 -10.03 -14.84
C LEU A 332 1.22 -10.95 -13.61
N ALA A 333 0.04 -11.50 -13.37
CA ALA A 333 -0.23 -12.38 -12.24
C ALA A 333 -1.08 -13.60 -12.63
N VAL A 334 -0.91 -14.68 -11.86
CA VAL A 334 -1.81 -15.83 -11.88
C VAL A 334 -2.94 -15.60 -10.88
N GLU A 335 -4.17 -15.83 -11.34
CA GLU A 335 -5.37 -15.71 -10.51
C GLU A 335 -5.50 -16.90 -9.55
N ILE A 336 -5.61 -16.60 -8.25
CA ILE A 336 -6.18 -17.52 -7.26
C ILE A 336 -7.64 -17.11 -7.03
N ARG A 337 -7.85 -15.84 -6.63
CA ARG A 337 -9.16 -15.20 -6.48
C ARG A 337 -9.05 -13.72 -6.82
N LEU A 338 -10.16 -13.14 -7.31
CA LEU A 338 -10.26 -11.69 -7.60
C LEU A 338 -11.30 -10.95 -6.75
N HIS A 339 -12.27 -11.67 -6.16
CA HIS A 339 -13.42 -11.08 -5.47
C HIS A 339 -13.78 -11.89 -4.23
N HIS A 340 -14.44 -11.23 -3.28
CA HIS A 340 -15.08 -11.88 -2.14
C HIS A 340 -16.42 -12.51 -2.53
N VAL A 341 -16.93 -13.38 -1.67
CA VAL A 341 -18.30 -13.89 -1.74
C VAL A 341 -19.10 -13.22 -0.63
N ALA A 342 -20.18 -12.54 -0.99
CA ALA A 342 -21.11 -11.96 -0.02
C ALA A 342 -22.01 -13.06 0.56
N ASP A 343 -22.08 -13.16 1.89
CA ASP A 343 -23.07 -13.97 2.62
C ASP A 343 -23.81 -13.07 3.63
N GLY A 344 -24.96 -12.53 3.22
CA GLY A 344 -25.69 -11.50 3.98
C GLY A 344 -24.85 -10.22 4.15
N ASP A 345 -24.84 -9.64 5.34
CA ASP A 345 -24.09 -8.41 5.66
C ASP A 345 -22.58 -8.65 5.91
N ARG A 346 -22.07 -9.86 5.60
CA ARG A 346 -20.66 -10.25 5.82
C ARG A 346 -19.98 -10.55 4.50
N ILE A 347 -18.95 -9.75 4.20
CA ILE A 347 -17.96 -10.07 3.17
C ILE A 347 -17.07 -11.17 3.75
N THR A 348 -17.18 -12.39 3.23
CA THR A 348 -16.31 -13.50 3.65
C THR A 348 -15.34 -13.88 2.54
N LEU A 349 -14.09 -14.13 2.92
CA LEU A 349 -13.18 -14.92 2.10
C LEU A 349 -13.66 -16.37 2.21
N GLU A 350 -14.41 -16.85 1.23
CA GLU A 350 -14.69 -18.28 1.12
C GLU A 350 -13.37 -19.05 1.18
N ILE A 351 -13.33 -20.15 1.93
CA ILE A 351 -12.12 -20.94 2.09
C ILE A 351 -11.70 -21.47 0.70
N VAL A 352 -10.56 -21.01 0.22
CA VAL A 352 -9.96 -21.51 -1.02
C VAL A 352 -9.29 -22.84 -0.73
N SER A 353 -9.68 -23.87 -1.48
CA SER A 353 -9.20 -25.23 -1.28
C SER A 353 -7.71 -25.37 -1.60
N ALA A 354 -7.05 -26.33 -0.95
CA ALA A 354 -5.65 -26.65 -1.21
C ALA A 354 -5.38 -27.02 -2.68
N ASP A 355 -6.35 -27.65 -3.37
CA ASP A 355 -6.21 -28.06 -4.76
C ASP A 355 -6.25 -26.87 -5.73
N GLU A 356 -7.09 -25.88 -5.43
CA GLU A 356 -7.15 -24.64 -6.19
C GLU A 356 -5.85 -23.83 -6.03
N ILE A 357 -5.38 -23.66 -4.80
CA ILE A 357 -4.10 -22.99 -4.51
C ILE A 357 -2.95 -23.74 -5.21
N ALA A 358 -2.91 -25.08 -5.11
CA ALA A 358 -1.86 -25.89 -5.71
C ALA A 358 -1.84 -25.77 -7.25
N THR A 359 -3.01 -25.66 -7.88
CA THR A 359 -3.13 -25.48 -9.33
C THR A 359 -2.54 -24.13 -9.76
N ALA A 360 -2.93 -23.05 -9.08
CA ALA A 360 -2.40 -21.72 -9.36
C ALA A 360 -0.89 -21.63 -9.11
N VAL A 361 -0.39 -22.21 -8.01
CA VAL A 361 1.04 -22.23 -7.69
C VAL A 361 1.83 -23.02 -8.72
N ARG A 362 1.35 -24.19 -9.17
CA ARG A 362 2.04 -24.96 -10.24
C ARG A 362 2.12 -24.17 -11.53
N SER A 363 1.03 -23.52 -11.94
CA SER A 363 1.02 -22.64 -13.10
C SER A 363 2.04 -21.50 -12.93
N LEU A 364 2.04 -20.83 -11.78
CA LEU A 364 2.99 -19.74 -11.49
C LEU A 364 4.44 -20.23 -11.51
N MET A 365 4.71 -21.43 -11.00
CA MET A 365 6.06 -22.00 -10.87
C MET A 365 6.57 -22.71 -12.13
N ASP A 366 5.73 -22.86 -13.15
CA ASP A 366 6.16 -23.32 -14.47
C ASP A 366 7.12 -22.30 -15.10
N GLY A 367 8.33 -22.77 -15.45
CA GLY A 367 9.38 -21.95 -16.05
C GLY A 367 9.00 -21.42 -17.44
N ASP A 368 8.13 -22.12 -18.15
CA ASP A 368 7.63 -21.74 -19.47
C ASP A 368 6.39 -20.84 -19.39
N ASN A 369 5.92 -20.51 -18.18
CA ASN A 369 4.80 -19.61 -18.01
C ASN A 369 5.12 -18.23 -18.63
N PRO A 370 4.38 -17.78 -19.66
CA PRO A 370 4.65 -16.51 -20.35
C PRO A 370 4.58 -15.29 -19.42
N ILE A 371 3.84 -15.38 -18.31
CA ILE A 371 3.76 -14.33 -17.28
C ILE A 371 5.14 -14.03 -16.70
N ARG A 372 5.99 -15.05 -16.47
CA ARG A 372 7.35 -14.84 -15.93
C ARG A 372 8.20 -13.97 -16.85
N LYS A 373 8.12 -14.22 -18.15
CA LYS A 373 8.82 -13.42 -19.16
C LYS A 373 8.29 -11.98 -19.17
N LYS A 374 6.97 -11.81 -19.16
CA LYS A 374 6.33 -10.49 -19.15
C LYS A 374 6.69 -9.68 -17.89
N VAL A 375 6.68 -10.30 -16.72
CA VAL A 375 7.11 -9.67 -15.45
C VAL A 375 8.58 -9.24 -15.53
N LYS A 376 9.46 -10.06 -16.11
CA LYS A 376 10.86 -9.68 -16.32
C LYS A 376 10.99 -8.47 -17.24
N GLU A 377 10.25 -8.42 -18.33
CA GLU A 377 10.23 -7.28 -19.27
C GLU A 377 9.74 -5.99 -18.58
N ILE A 378 8.60 -6.06 -17.87
CA ILE A 378 8.06 -4.93 -17.11
C ILE A 378 9.03 -4.49 -15.99
N SER A 379 9.74 -5.41 -15.35
CA SER A 379 10.75 -5.04 -14.34
C SER A 379 11.88 -4.20 -14.93
N VAL A 380 12.28 -4.44 -16.18
CA VAL A 380 13.28 -3.64 -16.88
C VAL A 380 12.73 -2.24 -17.19
N VAL A 381 11.47 -2.16 -17.63
CA VAL A 381 10.80 -0.86 -17.86
C VAL A 381 10.70 -0.06 -16.58
N ALA A 382 10.25 -0.67 -15.47
CA ALA A 382 10.14 -0.02 -14.17
C ALA A 382 11.49 0.51 -13.65
N ARG A 383 12.57 -0.27 -13.81
CA ARG A 383 13.94 0.18 -13.45
C ARG A 383 14.41 1.35 -14.31
N LYS A 384 14.11 1.34 -15.62
CA LYS A 384 14.46 2.45 -16.52
C LYS A 384 13.69 3.73 -16.18
N ALA A 385 12.43 3.61 -15.74
CA ALA A 385 11.61 4.77 -15.39
C ALA A 385 12.18 5.60 -14.24
N VAL A 386 12.85 4.96 -13.28
CA VAL A 386 13.50 5.61 -12.11
C VAL A 386 15.01 5.79 -12.27
N GLY A 387 15.60 5.36 -13.39
CA GLY A 387 16.99 5.59 -13.71
C GLY A 387 17.25 7.01 -14.23
N ASP A 388 18.52 7.32 -14.47
CA ASP A 388 18.93 8.63 -15.02
C ASP A 388 18.23 8.91 -16.36
N GLY A 389 17.57 10.06 -16.45
CA GLY A 389 16.76 10.44 -17.62
C GLY A 389 15.45 9.66 -17.78
N GLY A 390 15.08 8.83 -16.80
CA GLY A 390 13.84 8.08 -16.79
C GLY A 390 12.59 8.96 -16.64
N SER A 391 11.45 8.46 -17.12
CA SER A 391 10.17 9.19 -17.15
C SER A 391 9.72 9.64 -15.77
N SER A 392 9.93 8.83 -14.73
CA SER A 392 9.51 9.15 -13.37
C SER A 392 10.38 10.22 -12.74
N MET A 393 11.68 10.24 -13.09
CA MET A 393 12.61 11.28 -12.66
C MET A 393 12.30 12.60 -13.36
N ALA A 394 11.96 12.56 -14.65
CA ALA A 394 11.48 13.72 -15.39
C ALA A 394 10.18 14.28 -14.79
N ALA A 395 9.16 13.44 -14.58
CA ALA A 395 7.90 13.85 -13.96
C ALA A 395 8.08 14.42 -12.54
N THR A 396 9.01 13.86 -11.75
CA THR A 396 9.35 14.41 -10.44
C THR A 396 10.03 15.77 -10.57
N GLY A 397 10.90 15.96 -11.58
CA GLY A 397 11.48 17.25 -11.91
C GLY A 397 10.44 18.28 -12.34
N ASP A 398 9.43 17.88 -13.10
CA ASP A 398 8.31 18.72 -13.53
C ASP A 398 7.50 19.18 -12.31
N PHE A 399 7.15 18.25 -11.44
CA PHE A 399 6.52 18.52 -10.15
C PHE A 399 7.30 19.52 -9.29
N ILE A 400 8.62 19.37 -9.17
CA ILE A 400 9.46 20.32 -8.42
C ILE A 400 9.41 21.71 -9.04
N ARG A 401 9.44 21.83 -10.38
CA ARG A 401 9.33 23.13 -11.05
C ARG A 401 8.00 23.80 -10.76
N ASP A 402 6.91 23.05 -10.79
CA ASP A 402 5.57 23.56 -10.50
C ASP A 402 5.44 24.07 -9.06
N ILE A 403 6.02 23.38 -8.08
CA ILE A 403 6.09 23.87 -6.68
C ILE A 403 6.71 25.27 -6.63
N PHE A 404 7.87 25.46 -7.28
CA PHE A 404 8.57 26.73 -7.22
C PHE A 404 7.92 27.84 -8.07
N LEU A 405 7.19 27.49 -9.13
CA LEU A 405 6.42 28.45 -9.93
C LEU A 405 5.20 28.99 -9.19
N MET A 406 4.60 28.20 -8.28
CA MET A 406 3.41 28.61 -7.52
C MET A 406 3.70 29.58 -6.37
N ILE A 407 4.98 29.84 -6.06
CA ILE A 407 5.41 30.66 -4.91
C ILE A 407 6.15 31.93 -5.35
N SER A 408 6.66 31.95 -6.59
CA SER A 408 7.13 33.16 -7.27
C SER A 408 5.97 34.04 -7.69
#